data_AF-A0A7D6GAT5-F1
#
_entry.id   AF-A0A7D6GAT5-F1
#
_cell.length_a   1.000
_cell.length_b   1.000
_cell.length_c   1.000
_cell.angle_alpha   90.00
_cell.angle_beta   90.00
_cell.angle_gamma   90.00
#
_symmetry.space_group_name_H-M   'P 1'
#
loop_
_entity.id
_entity.type
_entity.pdbx_description
1 polymer ?
#
loop_
_entity_poly.entity_id
_entity_poly.type
_entity_poly.pdbx_seq_one_letter_code
_entity_poly.pdbx_strand_id
1 'polypeptide(L)' 'MSDASAVSFRSVNHPDRYVRHFDYLLRLDPISTATGRADATFRMVA' A
#
# COMPACT_ATOMS: atom_id res chain seq x y z
N MET A 1 15.44 -8.85 -3.95
CA MET A 1 14.53 -8.92 -2.79
C MET A 1 15.16 -8.10 -1.69
N SER A 2 14.74 -6.84 -1.54
CA SER A 2 15.51 -5.84 -0.80
C SER A 2 14.55 -4.86 -0.15
N ASP A 3 13.80 -5.34 0.84
CA ASP A 3 13.63 -4.74 2.18
C ASP A 3 12.59 -5.60 2.94
N ALA A 4 13.04 -6.42 3.88
CA ALA A 4 12.14 -7.28 4.67
C ALA A 4 11.30 -6.49 5.70
N SER A 5 11.48 -5.17 5.78
CA SER A 5 10.77 -4.26 6.69
C SER A 5 9.56 -3.54 6.06
N ALA A 6 9.28 -3.80 4.78
CA ALA A 6 8.19 -3.17 4.07
C ALA A 6 6.83 -3.82 4.40
N VAL A 7 5.80 -2.98 4.53
CA VAL A 7 4.44 -3.40 4.89
C VAL A 7 3.38 -2.78 3.99
N SER A 8 2.23 -3.45 3.91
CA SER A 8 1.01 -2.93 3.27
C SER A 8 -0.15 -3.01 4.24
N PHE A 9 -1.03 -2.02 4.21
CA PHE A 9 -2.20 -1.94 5.08
C PHE A 9 -3.46 -2.31 4.30
N ARG A 10 -4.04 -3.48 4.61
CA ARG A 10 -5.30 -3.96 4.03
C ARG A 10 -6.48 -3.49 4.86
N SER A 11 -7.56 -3.04 4.23
CA SER A 11 -8.78 -2.69 4.95
C SER A 11 -9.48 -3.95 5.48
N VAL A 12 -10.01 -3.85 6.70
CA VAL A 12 -10.82 -4.91 7.32
C VAL A 12 -12.23 -4.95 6.74
N ASN A 13 -12.84 -3.78 6.52
CA ASN A 13 -14.22 -3.66 6.04
C ASN A 13 -14.32 -3.79 4.50
N HIS A 14 -13.20 -3.59 3.79
CA HIS A 14 -13.10 -3.75 2.33
C HIS A 14 -11.86 -4.57 1.99
N PRO A 15 -11.92 -5.91 2.10
CA PRO A 15 -10.74 -6.77 1.98
C PRO A 15 -10.10 -6.75 0.58
N ASP A 16 -10.74 -6.22 -0.44
CA ASP A 16 -10.18 -6.04 -1.77
C ASP A 16 -9.26 -4.80 -1.88
N ARG A 17 -9.17 -3.97 -0.84
CA ARG A 17 -8.51 -2.66 -0.89
C ARG A 17 -7.34 -2.49 0.07
N TYR A 18 -6.40 -1.66 -0.34
CA TYR A 18 -5.19 -1.32 0.40
C TYR A 18 -4.99 0.19 0.47
N VAL A 19 -4.36 0.65 1.54
CA VAL A 19 -3.86 2.03 1.62
C VAL A 19 -2.76 2.20 0.58
N ARG A 20 -2.88 3.22 -0.27
CA ARG A 20 -1.88 3.63 -1.26
C ARG A 20 -1.69 5.14 -1.27
N HIS A 21 -0.51 5.58 -1.69
CA HIS A 21 -0.24 6.97 -2.03
C HIS A 21 -0.67 7.30 -3.46
N PHE A 22 -1.38 8.39 -3.71
CA PHE A 22 -1.68 8.91 -5.07
C PHE A 22 -1.80 10.44 -4.98
N ASP A 23 -1.09 11.18 -5.82
CA ASP A 23 -1.07 12.65 -5.81
C ASP A 23 -0.90 13.24 -4.40
N TYR A 24 0.05 12.72 -3.62
CA TYR A 24 0.33 13.17 -2.24
C TYR A 24 -0.78 12.93 -1.22
N LEU A 25 -1.81 12.17 -1.58
CA LEU A 25 -2.89 11.75 -0.70
C LEU A 25 -2.83 10.25 -0.41
N LEU A 26 -3.30 9.86 0.77
CA LEU A 26 -3.57 8.46 1.09
C LEU A 26 -4.99 8.10 0.67
N ARG A 27 -5.10 7.00 -0.08
CA ARG A 27 -6.37 6.50 -0.63
C ARG A 27 -6.52 5.01 -0.36
N LEU A 28 -7.77 4.55 -0.39
CA LEU A 28 -8.13 3.14 -0.25
C LEU A 28 -8.67 2.59 -1.57
N ASP A 29 -7.81 1.92 -2.33
CA ASP A 29 -8.12 1.44 -3.68
C ASP A 29 -7.78 -0.06 -3.85
N PRO A 30 -8.45 -0.78 -4.76
CA PRO A 30 -7.98 -2.08 -5.24
C PRO A 30 -6.64 -1.92 -5.98
N ILE A 31 -5.72 -2.86 -5.76
CA ILE A 31 -4.38 -2.81 -6.34
C ILE A 31 -4.21 -3.91 -7.38
N SER A 32 -4.05 -3.54 -8.65
CA SER A 32 -3.83 -4.47 -9.76
C SER A 32 -2.53 -4.23 -10.53
N THR A 33 -2.00 -3.00 -10.51
CA THR A 33 -0.82 -2.59 -11.28
C THR A 33 0.47 -2.67 -10.46
N ALA A 34 1.62 -2.72 -11.14
CA ALA A 34 2.93 -2.70 -10.49
C ALA A 34 3.18 -1.41 -9.71
N THR A 35 2.87 -0.26 -10.30
CA THR A 35 2.90 1.05 -9.63
C THR A 35 1.97 1.06 -8.42
N GLY A 36 0.76 0.50 -8.58
CA GLY A 36 -0.20 0.33 -7.50
C GLY A 36 0.38 -0.39 -6.27
N ARG A 37 1.12 -1.47 -6.53
CA ARG A 37 1.79 -2.26 -5.48
C ARG A 37 2.91 -1.47 -4.81
N ALA A 38 3.71 -0.73 -5.59
CA ALA A 38 4.79 0.10 -5.05
C ALA A 38 4.24 1.21 -4.14
N ASP A 39 3.20 1.91 -4.57
CA ASP A 39 2.56 3.00 -3.81
C ASP A 39 1.82 2.52 -2.55
N ALA A 40 1.47 1.23 -2.48
CA ALA A 40 0.83 0.59 -1.33
C ALA A 40 1.85 -0.11 -0.40
N THR A 41 3.15 0.08 -0.64
CA THR A 41 4.24 -0.51 0.13
C THR A 41 4.96 0.58 0.92
N PHE A 42 4.94 0.48 2.24
CA PHE A 42 5.51 1.47 3.16
C PHE A 42 6.62 0.86 3.98
N ARG A 43 7.64 1.66 4.29
CA ARG A 43 8.66 1.28 5.29
C ARG A 43 8.24 1.79 6.66
N MET A 44 8.23 0.92 7.66
CA MET A 44 8.08 1.37 9.05
C MET A 44 9.38 1.98 9.56
N VAL A 45 9.28 3.13 10.23
CA VAL A 45 10.40 3.83 10.88
C VAL A 45 10.02 4.03 12.34
N ALA A 46 10.96 3.80 13.25
CA ALA A 46 10.80 3.98 14.70
C ALA A 46 11.13 5.41 15.12
#